data_AF-G7IRQ6-F1
#
_entry.id   AF-G7IRQ6-F1
#
_cell.length_a   1.000
_cell.length_b   1.000
_cell.length_c   1.000
_cell.angle_alpha   90.00
_cell.angle_beta   90.00
_cell.angle_gamma   90.00
#
_symmetry.space_group_name_H-M   'P 1'
#
loop_
_entity.id
_entity.type
_entity.pdbx_description
1 polymer ?
#
loop_
_entity_poly.entity_id
_entity_poly.type
_entity_poly.pdbx_seq_one_letter_code
_entity_poly.pdbx_strand_id
1 'polypeptide(L)'
;MADYRSFSFTKMIGCWSCFGLIKKQPRRGRTKRGIKNFLSQGLLTDGETEYDEVSYSGDYTSNTTSGDDSEPQNLRNRSEEILNFRAENGMICRPFPVKETVKLVRSEDENGNKMLNEYIREYKIGSGSYGKVALYQSSIDGQHYAIKSFHKSHLRKLRVAPSETAMTDVLREVLIMKMLEHPNIVNLIEVIDDPESDDFYMVLEYVEGKWVCEGSGRQCAIGEETARKYMRDIVSGLTYLHAHNIVHGDIKPDNLLITRNGTVKIGDFSVSQAFENGNDELRRSPGTPVFTAPECCLGLTYHGKLSDTWAVGVTLYCMILGEYPFLGDTLQDTYDRSIIL
;
A
#
# COMPACT_ATOMS: atom_id res chain seq x y z
N MET A 1 26.82 -35.15 16.98
CA MET A 1 28.05 -34.98 16.17
C MET A 1 27.77 -35.58 14.80
N ALA A 2 27.65 -34.72 13.78
CA ALA A 2 27.54 -34.97 12.33
C ALA A 2 26.53 -33.97 11.74
N ASP A 3 26.74 -33.32 10.60
CA ASP A 3 27.94 -32.80 9.97
C ASP A 3 27.44 -31.65 9.05
N TYR A 4 28.09 -30.49 9.08
CA TYR A 4 27.68 -29.32 8.31
C TYR A 4 27.98 -29.53 6.82
N ARG A 5 26.99 -29.34 5.95
CA ARG A 5 27.23 -29.06 4.52
C ARG A 5 26.58 -27.73 4.12
N SER A 6 27.46 -26.75 3.99
CA SER A 6 27.30 -25.50 3.25
C SER A 6 26.96 -25.80 1.78
N PHE A 7 25.92 -25.14 1.25
CA PHE A 7 25.81 -24.87 -0.18
C PHE A 7 25.19 -23.48 -0.41
N SER A 8 26.03 -22.59 -0.94
CA SER A 8 25.67 -21.34 -1.62
C SER A 8 25.01 -21.65 -2.95
N PHE A 9 23.91 -20.97 -3.31
CA PHE A 9 23.62 -20.64 -4.72
C PHE A 9 22.75 -19.39 -4.84
N THR A 10 23.31 -18.42 -5.55
CA THR A 10 22.70 -17.20 -6.07
C THR A 10 21.82 -17.50 -7.29
N LYS A 11 20.83 -16.62 -7.52
CA LYS A 11 20.16 -16.22 -8.79
C LYS A 11 18.77 -16.83 -9.13
N MET A 12 17.81 -15.90 -9.14
CA MET A 12 16.77 -15.62 -10.14
C MET A 12 15.45 -16.43 -10.15
N ILE A 13 14.35 -15.68 -9.94
CA ILE A 13 13.13 -15.47 -10.78
C ILE A 13 12.03 -15.06 -9.78
N GLY A 14 11.59 -13.80 -9.69
CA GLY A 14 10.77 -13.13 -10.69
C GLY A 14 9.29 -13.39 -10.40
N CYS A 15 8.73 -12.80 -9.33
CA CYS A 15 7.28 -12.85 -9.09
C CYS A 15 6.65 -11.61 -9.74
N TRP A 16 6.09 -11.84 -10.92
CA TRP A 16 5.41 -10.84 -11.73
C TRP A 16 4.05 -10.46 -11.13
N SER A 17 3.86 -9.17 -10.92
CA SER A 17 2.58 -8.50 -11.10
C SER A 17 2.11 -8.72 -12.56
N CYS A 18 1.03 -9.46 -12.76
CA CYS A 18 0.44 -9.67 -14.08
C CYS A 18 -0.89 -8.93 -14.21
N PHE A 19 -0.89 -7.83 -14.97
CA PHE A 19 -1.90 -7.61 -16.00
C PHE A 19 -1.17 -7.35 -17.34
N GLY A 20 -1.68 -7.98 -18.40
CA GLY A 20 -0.93 -8.38 -19.59
C GLY A 20 -0.60 -7.27 -20.59
N LEU A 21 0.60 -7.37 -21.17
CA LEU A 21 1.00 -6.64 -22.36
C LEU A 21 0.89 -7.53 -23.61
N ILE A 22 0.10 -7.07 -24.56
CA ILE A 22 -0.06 -7.61 -25.91
C ILE A 22 1.27 -7.49 -26.66
N LYS A 23 1.89 -8.63 -27.03
CA LYS A 23 3.05 -8.67 -27.92
C LYS A 23 2.67 -8.21 -29.34
N LYS A 24 3.07 -7.01 -29.75
CA LYS A 24 3.20 -6.67 -31.18
C LYS A 24 4.53 -7.25 -31.71
N GLN A 25 4.45 -8.10 -32.74
CA GLN A 25 5.64 -8.63 -33.43
C GLN A 25 6.41 -7.53 -34.18
N PRO A 26 7.75 -7.60 -34.28
CA PRO A 26 8.53 -6.60 -34.99
C PRO A 26 8.56 -6.88 -36.50
N ARG A 27 8.31 -5.83 -37.31
CA ARG A 27 8.57 -5.85 -38.75
C ARG A 27 10.08 -5.75 -39.00
N ARG A 28 10.61 -6.66 -39.83
CA ARG A 28 11.99 -6.74 -40.29
C ARG A 28 12.48 -5.45 -40.96
N GLY A 29 13.72 -5.07 -40.65
CA GLY A 29 14.36 -3.83 -41.10
C GLY A 29 14.79 -3.79 -42.57
N ARG A 30 15.20 -2.59 -42.99
CA ARG A 30 15.95 -2.32 -44.21
C ARG A 30 17.04 -1.28 -43.92
N THR A 31 18.28 -1.68 -44.16
CA THR A 31 19.54 -0.92 -44.07
C THR A 31 19.70 0.15 -45.15
N LYS A 32 20.39 1.27 -44.84
CA LYS A 32 21.61 1.76 -45.54
C LYS A 32 22.18 3.07 -44.94
N ARG A 33 23.53 3.08 -44.75
CA ARG A 33 24.58 4.12 -44.96
C ARG A 33 24.20 5.59 -44.61
N GLY A 34 24.88 6.37 -43.77
CA GLY A 34 26.30 6.45 -43.39
C GLY A 34 26.86 7.81 -43.82
N ILE A 35 27.34 8.65 -42.90
CA ILE A 35 28.34 9.75 -43.07
C ILE A 35 28.87 10.10 -41.67
N LYS A 36 30.21 10.24 -41.58
CA LYS A 36 30.99 10.63 -40.39
C LYS A 36 31.05 12.15 -40.23
N ASN A 37 31.22 12.65 -38.99
CA ASN A 37 32.22 13.69 -38.64
C ASN A 37 32.46 13.77 -37.11
N PHE A 38 33.74 13.93 -36.75
CA PHE A 38 34.39 14.16 -35.44
C PHE A 38 33.98 15.53 -34.81
N LEU A 39 34.24 15.97 -33.57
CA LEU A 39 34.99 15.62 -32.34
C LEU A 39 34.40 16.58 -31.25
N SER A 40 34.23 16.24 -29.97
CA SER A 40 35.14 16.65 -28.88
C SER A 40 34.54 16.35 -27.49
N GLN A 41 35.44 16.23 -26.53
CA GLN A 41 35.33 15.74 -25.14
C GLN A 41 34.37 16.52 -24.22
N GLY A 42 33.83 15.84 -23.21
CA GLY A 42 33.27 16.47 -22.00
C GLY A 42 32.58 15.51 -21.03
N LEU A 43 33.29 15.20 -19.93
CA LEU A 43 32.84 14.74 -18.60
C LEU A 43 31.85 13.56 -18.46
N LEU A 44 32.35 12.51 -17.79
CA LEU A 44 31.58 11.39 -17.27
C LEU A 44 30.62 11.85 -16.17
N THR A 45 29.34 11.56 -16.38
CA THR A 45 28.25 11.62 -15.41
C THR A 45 27.70 10.20 -15.34
N ASP A 46 27.82 9.53 -14.20
CA ASP A 46 27.12 8.26 -13.97
C ASP A 46 25.91 8.54 -13.09
N GLY A 47 24.85 9.03 -13.75
CA GLY A 47 23.49 9.00 -13.25
C GLY A 47 22.77 7.83 -13.90
N GLU A 48 22.73 6.68 -13.23
CA GLU A 48 21.83 5.59 -13.61
C GLU A 48 20.55 5.69 -12.78
N THR A 49 19.54 6.33 -13.35
CA THR A 49 18.14 6.17 -12.95
C THR A 49 17.38 5.69 -14.17
N GLU A 50 17.30 4.37 -14.32
CA GLU A 50 16.30 3.70 -15.14
C GLU A 50 14.96 3.77 -14.39
N TYR A 51 14.03 4.60 -14.89
CA TYR A 51 12.63 4.57 -14.49
C TYR A 51 11.82 4.05 -15.67
N ASP A 52 11.19 2.89 -15.48
CA ASP A 52 10.15 2.40 -16.37
C ASP A 52 8.93 3.32 -16.26
N GLU A 53 8.53 3.87 -17.40
CA GLU A 53 7.37 4.73 -17.60
C GLU A 53 6.08 3.90 -17.49
N VAL A 54 5.42 3.91 -16.32
CA VAL A 54 4.10 3.29 -16.15
C VAL A 54 3.03 4.31 -16.53
N SER A 55 2.56 4.23 -17.78
CA SER A 55 1.42 5.03 -18.26
C SER A 55 0.10 4.46 -17.73
N TYR A 56 -0.59 5.21 -16.87
CA TYR A 56 -1.99 4.94 -16.49
C TYR A 56 -2.92 5.50 -17.58
N SER A 57 -3.41 4.62 -18.47
CA SER A 57 -4.44 4.99 -19.45
C SER A 57 -5.81 4.62 -18.88
N GLY A 58 -6.47 5.58 -18.24
CA GLY A 58 -7.89 5.48 -17.88
C GLY A 58 -8.75 6.10 -18.97
N ASP A 59 -9.14 5.31 -19.97
CA ASP A 59 -10.19 5.68 -20.93
C ASP A 59 -11.47 4.90 -20.57
N TYR A 60 -12.46 5.60 -20.03
CA TYR A 60 -13.87 5.21 -20.13
C TYR A 60 -14.69 6.48 -20.35
N THR A 61 -15.01 6.73 -21.61
CA THR A 61 -16.05 7.68 -22.00
C THR A 61 -17.37 6.91 -22.11
N SER A 62 -18.35 7.28 -21.28
CA SER A 62 -19.76 6.98 -21.53
C SER A 62 -20.57 8.25 -21.28
N ASN A 63 -21.05 8.84 -22.38
CA ASN A 63 -22.02 9.92 -22.40
C ASN A 63 -23.39 9.40 -21.92
N THR A 64 -23.98 10.04 -20.91
CA THR A 64 -25.43 10.26 -20.81
C THR A 64 -25.76 11.40 -19.83
N THR A 65 -26.24 12.51 -20.41
CA THR A 65 -27.28 13.45 -19.91
C THR A 65 -27.31 13.90 -18.43
N SER A 66 -26.79 15.11 -18.22
CA SER A 66 -27.35 16.26 -17.49
C SER A 66 -28.27 16.00 -16.28
N GLY A 67 -27.71 16.20 -15.08
CA GLY A 67 -28.46 16.39 -13.85
C GLY A 67 -27.52 16.50 -12.63
N ASP A 68 -27.25 17.74 -12.21
CA ASP A 68 -26.57 18.17 -10.97
C ASP A 68 -25.03 18.05 -10.89
N ASP A 69 -24.34 19.04 -11.47
CA ASP A 69 -22.91 19.30 -11.33
C ASP A 69 -22.59 20.05 -10.01
N SER A 70 -22.77 19.40 -8.86
CA SER A 70 -22.16 19.89 -7.62
C SER A 70 -21.61 18.77 -6.71
N GLU A 71 -20.34 18.95 -6.33
CA GLU A 71 -19.55 18.23 -5.33
C GLU A 71 -18.91 16.87 -5.65
N PRO A 72 -17.76 16.90 -6.35
CA PRO A 72 -16.66 15.95 -6.16
C PRO A 72 -15.71 16.30 -4.99
N GLN A 73 -15.95 17.40 -4.24
CA GLN A 73 -14.88 18.14 -3.55
C GLN A 73 -14.63 17.83 -2.05
N ASN A 74 -15.50 17.09 -1.35
CA ASN A 74 -15.51 17.16 0.13
C ASN A 74 -15.00 15.95 0.92
N LEU A 75 -15.13 14.69 0.48
CA LEU A 75 -14.97 13.54 1.41
C LEU A 75 -13.55 13.33 1.97
N ARG A 76 -12.54 13.46 1.11
CA ARG A 76 -11.13 13.23 1.48
C ARG A 76 -10.50 14.43 2.20
N ASN A 77 -10.85 15.65 1.80
CA ASN A 77 -10.50 16.87 2.55
C ASN A 77 -11.17 16.85 3.93
N ARG A 78 -12.43 16.40 4.02
CA ARG A 78 -13.14 16.22 5.29
C ARG A 78 -12.43 15.20 6.19
N SER A 79 -11.83 14.12 5.65
CA SER A 79 -11.04 13.19 6.47
C SER A 79 -9.90 13.91 7.21
N GLU A 80 -9.12 14.74 6.52
CA GLU A 80 -8.00 15.48 7.13
C GLU A 80 -8.50 16.45 8.21
N GLU A 81 -9.58 17.19 7.94
CA GLU A 81 -10.22 18.10 8.90
C GLU A 81 -10.72 17.36 10.15
N ILE A 82 -11.38 16.22 9.97
CA ILE A 82 -11.86 15.37 11.08
C ILE A 82 -10.68 14.89 11.92
N LEU A 83 -9.61 14.39 11.29
CA LEU A 83 -8.45 13.84 11.98
C LEU A 83 -7.71 14.94 12.76
N ASN A 84 -7.52 16.11 12.17
CA ASN A 84 -6.92 17.26 12.85
C ASN A 84 -7.76 17.72 14.03
N PHE A 85 -9.08 17.87 13.85
CA PHE A 85 -10.00 18.20 14.94
C PHE A 85 -9.88 17.20 16.09
N ARG A 86 -9.85 15.89 15.78
CA ARG A 86 -9.69 14.84 16.80
C ARG A 86 -8.36 14.93 17.53
N ALA A 87 -7.26 15.19 16.80
CA ALA A 87 -5.94 15.36 17.39
C ALA A 87 -5.90 16.57 18.35
N GLU A 88 -6.44 17.72 17.92
CA GLU A 88 -6.51 18.96 18.71
C GLU A 88 -7.37 18.82 19.97
N ASN A 89 -8.41 17.98 19.91
CA ASN A 89 -9.32 17.73 21.04
C ASN A 89 -8.91 16.51 21.89
N GLY A 90 -7.69 15.99 21.73
CA GLY A 90 -7.17 14.89 22.54
C GLY A 90 -7.87 13.55 22.33
N MET A 91 -8.57 13.36 21.20
CA MET A 91 -9.21 12.10 20.81
C MET A 91 -8.21 11.13 20.14
N ILE A 92 -6.97 11.12 20.62
CA ILE A 92 -5.91 10.24 20.13
C ILE A 92 -5.98 8.94 20.94
N CYS A 93 -6.10 7.81 20.24
CA CYS A 93 -6.34 6.51 20.86
C CYS A 93 -5.05 5.70 20.95
N ARG A 94 -4.03 6.31 21.55
CA ARG A 94 -2.74 5.68 21.83
C ARG A 94 -2.14 6.20 23.14
N PRO A 95 -1.47 5.33 23.93
CA PRO A 95 -0.79 5.73 25.16
C PRO A 95 0.37 6.70 24.93
N PHE A 96 1.11 6.55 23.82
CA PHE A 96 2.28 7.36 23.49
C PHE A 96 2.16 7.96 22.09
N PRO A 97 2.41 9.26 21.91
CA PRO A 97 2.37 9.88 20.58
C PRO A 97 3.46 9.30 19.67
N VAL A 98 3.21 9.33 18.36
CA VAL A 98 4.22 9.00 17.34
C VAL A 98 5.39 9.96 17.45
N LYS A 99 6.62 9.46 17.35
CA LYS A 99 7.81 10.30 17.33
C LYS A 99 7.84 11.14 16.05
N GLU A 100 8.10 12.43 16.16
CA GLU A 100 8.23 13.33 15.01
C GLU A 100 9.65 13.87 14.94
N THR A 101 10.32 13.64 13.81
CA THR A 101 11.70 14.06 13.57
C THR A 101 11.76 15.00 12.38
N VAL A 102 12.22 16.22 12.63
CA VAL A 102 12.29 17.32 11.64
C VAL A 102 13.67 17.51 11.02
N LYS A 103 14.63 16.65 11.38
CA LYS A 103 16.00 16.70 10.86
C LYS A 103 16.43 15.33 10.38
N LEU A 104 16.76 15.24 9.10
CA LEU A 104 17.23 14.03 8.46
C LEU A 104 18.76 14.03 8.37
N VAL A 105 19.38 13.02 8.96
CA VAL A 105 20.82 12.76 8.82
C VAL A 105 21.00 11.48 8.01
N ARG A 106 21.74 11.58 6.90
CA ARG A 106 22.17 10.44 6.10
C ARG A 106 23.65 10.23 6.33
N SER A 107 24.03 9.00 6.64
CA SER A 107 25.42 8.60 6.86
C SER A 107 25.64 7.16 6.39
N GLU A 108 26.85 6.66 6.58
CA GLU A 108 27.19 5.24 6.43
C GLU A 108 27.78 4.74 7.75
N ASP A 109 27.52 3.48 8.11
CA ASP A 109 28.15 2.84 9.25
C ASP A 109 29.59 2.41 8.93
N GLU A 110 30.29 1.82 9.92
CA GLU A 110 31.67 1.32 9.75
C GLU A 110 31.80 0.24 8.65
N ASN A 111 30.70 -0.40 8.28
CA ASN A 111 30.63 -1.45 7.26
C ASN A 111 30.19 -0.91 5.88
N GLY A 112 29.95 0.40 5.75
CA GLY A 112 29.46 1.03 4.52
C GLY A 112 27.94 0.88 4.29
N ASN A 113 27.19 0.44 5.29
CA ASN A 113 25.72 0.36 5.20
C ASN A 113 25.11 1.75 5.34
N LYS A 114 24.17 2.07 4.45
CA LYS A 114 23.46 3.36 4.46
C LYS A 114 22.62 3.49 5.72
N MET A 115 22.74 4.62 6.40
CA MET A 115 21.99 4.97 7.59
C MET A 115 21.05 6.14 7.34
N LEU A 116 19.92 6.11 8.06
CA LEU A 116 18.93 7.16 8.17
C LEU A 116 18.76 7.45 9.66
N ASN A 117 19.34 8.52 10.16
CA ASN A 117 19.48 8.77 11.60
C ASN A 117 20.05 7.52 12.32
N GLU A 118 19.32 6.94 13.27
CA GLU A 118 19.70 5.73 14.00
C GLU A 118 19.45 4.42 13.22
N TYR A 119 18.74 4.47 12.10
CA TYR A 119 18.26 3.30 11.37
C TYR A 119 19.27 2.87 10.30
N ILE A 120 19.82 1.66 10.45
CA ILE A 120 20.75 1.04 9.51
C ILE A 120 19.93 0.28 8.46
N ARG A 121 20.10 0.63 7.19
CA ARG A 121 19.36 0.00 6.09
C ARG A 121 19.88 -1.42 5.83
N GLU A 122 18.97 -2.37 5.74
CA GLU A 122 19.28 -3.72 5.29
C GLU A 122 18.92 -3.89 3.81
N TYR A 123 17.71 -4.36 3.51
CA TYR A 123 17.28 -4.65 2.14
C TYR A 123 15.85 -4.17 1.85
N LYS A 124 15.53 -4.06 0.56
CA LYS A 124 14.17 -3.68 0.12
C LYS A 124 13.22 -4.85 0.38
N ILE A 125 12.09 -4.59 1.02
CA ILE A 125 11.05 -5.60 1.31
C ILE A 125 9.78 -5.41 0.48
N GLY A 126 9.57 -4.25 -0.13
CA GLY A 126 8.42 -4.03 -0.98
C GLY A 126 8.39 -2.67 -1.67
N SER A 127 7.31 -2.45 -2.41
CA SER A 127 6.91 -1.15 -2.94
C SER A 127 5.48 -0.92 -2.47
N GLY A 128 5.21 0.21 -1.81
CA GLY A 128 3.83 0.66 -1.54
C GLY A 128 3.30 1.50 -2.70
N SER A 129 2.06 1.99 -2.58
CA SER A 129 1.35 2.78 -3.60
C SER A 129 2.16 3.95 -4.18
N TYR A 130 2.95 4.63 -3.34
CA TYR A 130 3.67 5.86 -3.69
C TYR A 130 5.16 5.84 -3.33
N GLY A 131 5.68 4.73 -2.81
CA GLY A 131 6.99 4.73 -2.16
C GLY A 131 7.62 3.34 -2.06
N LYS A 132 8.91 3.31 -1.72
CA LYS A 132 9.66 2.06 -1.51
C LYS A 132 9.62 1.70 -0.03
N VAL A 133 9.50 0.42 0.28
CA VAL A 133 9.58 -0.08 1.66
C VAL A 133 10.84 -0.92 1.80
N ALA A 134 11.67 -0.60 2.79
CA ALA A 134 12.87 -1.35 3.12
C ALA A 134 12.92 -1.68 4.62
N LEU A 135 13.59 -2.78 4.93
CA LEU A 135 13.88 -3.20 6.29
C LEU A 135 15.08 -2.41 6.81
N TYR A 136 14.96 -1.93 8.04
CA TYR A 136 16.02 -1.26 8.77
C TYR A 136 16.14 -1.87 10.16
N GLN A 137 17.34 -1.88 10.70
CA GLN A 137 17.60 -2.17 12.11
C GLN A 137 17.99 -0.88 12.83
N SER A 138 17.37 -0.59 13.97
CA SER A 138 17.76 0.54 14.81
C SER A 138 19.03 0.21 15.58
N SER A 139 20.01 1.11 15.51
CA SER A 139 21.26 1.01 16.28
C SER A 139 21.08 1.26 17.78
N ILE A 140 19.91 1.78 18.21
CA ILE A 140 19.63 2.12 19.62
C ILE A 140 19.06 0.91 20.37
N ASP A 141 18.07 0.23 19.81
CA ASP A 141 17.34 -0.85 20.47
C ASP A 141 17.54 -2.23 19.80
N GLY A 142 18.22 -2.28 18.65
CA GLY A 142 18.45 -3.49 17.87
C GLY A 142 17.20 -4.06 17.18
N GLN A 143 16.07 -3.36 17.25
CA GLN A 143 14.81 -3.81 16.66
C GLN A 143 14.73 -3.52 15.16
N HIS A 144 13.95 -4.33 14.46
CA HIS A 144 13.69 -4.15 13.03
C HIS A 144 12.46 -3.27 12.81
N TYR A 145 12.55 -2.42 11.79
CA TYR A 145 11.51 -1.49 11.38
C TYR A 145 11.32 -1.53 9.87
N ALA A 146 10.07 -1.38 9.43
CA ALA A 146 9.75 -1.20 8.02
C ALA A 146 9.67 0.30 7.73
N ILE A 147 10.60 0.83 6.93
CA ILE A 147 10.60 2.26 6.58
C ILE A 147 10.09 2.44 5.15
N LYS A 148 8.99 3.20 5.03
CA LYS A 148 8.39 3.62 3.76
C LYS A 148 8.98 4.99 3.39
N SER A 149 9.65 5.07 2.23
CA SER A 149 10.33 6.28 1.74
C SER A 149 9.57 6.89 0.57
N PHE A 150 9.44 8.22 0.59
CA PHE A 150 8.70 9.00 -0.40
C PHE A 150 9.48 10.25 -0.83
N HIS A 151 9.18 10.77 -2.03
CA HIS A 151 9.74 12.02 -2.54
C HIS A 151 8.64 13.09 -2.66
N LYS A 152 8.67 14.09 -1.79
CA LYS A 152 7.62 15.12 -1.63
C LYS A 152 7.34 15.84 -2.94
N SER A 153 8.38 16.26 -3.66
CA SER A 153 8.28 16.99 -4.92
C SER A 153 7.57 16.19 -6.02
N HIS A 154 7.79 14.87 -6.07
CA HIS A 154 7.12 13.98 -7.00
C HIS A 154 5.65 13.80 -6.62
N LEU A 155 5.38 13.51 -5.34
CA LEU A 155 4.02 13.26 -4.87
C LEU A 155 3.09 14.48 -4.97
N ARG A 156 3.62 15.69 -4.78
CA ARG A 156 2.86 16.94 -4.97
C ARG A 156 2.48 17.19 -6.44
N LYS A 157 3.19 16.60 -7.40
CA LYS A 157 2.89 16.71 -8.84
C LYS A 157 1.92 15.64 -9.32
N LEU A 158 1.92 14.47 -8.69
CA LEU A 158 1.06 13.35 -9.05
C LEU A 158 -0.38 13.60 -8.56
N ARG A 159 -1.28 13.96 -9.49
CA ARG A 159 -2.71 14.20 -9.19
C ARG A 159 -3.48 12.88 -9.10
N VAL A 160 -4.25 12.71 -8.03
CA VAL A 160 -5.15 11.55 -7.83
C VAL A 160 -6.61 11.93 -8.02
N ALA A 161 -6.94 13.22 -7.83
CA ALA A 161 -8.22 13.84 -8.13
C ALA A 161 -7.98 15.31 -8.55
N PRO A 162 -8.97 16.04 -9.11
CA PRO A 162 -8.78 17.41 -9.58
C PRO A 162 -8.12 18.36 -8.57
N SER A 163 -8.43 18.19 -7.28
CA SER A 163 -7.91 19.01 -6.17
C SER A 163 -6.87 18.28 -5.30
N GLU A 164 -6.55 17.02 -5.57
CA GLU A 164 -5.76 16.17 -4.65
C GLU A 164 -4.51 15.61 -5.29
N THR A 165 -3.54 15.29 -4.46
CA THR A 165 -2.24 14.76 -4.89
C THR A 165 -1.94 13.45 -4.17
N ALA A 166 -0.98 12.68 -4.66
CA ALA A 166 -0.49 11.53 -3.91
C ALA A 166 0.08 11.95 -2.54
N MET A 167 0.57 13.18 -2.40
CA MET A 167 1.05 13.70 -1.11
C MET A 167 -0.09 13.85 -0.10
N THR A 168 -1.27 14.29 -0.52
CA THR A 168 -2.44 14.40 0.40
C THR A 168 -2.87 13.02 0.89
N ASP A 169 -2.80 11.99 0.03
CA ASP A 169 -3.10 10.62 0.44
C ASP A 169 -2.07 10.08 1.46
N VAL A 170 -0.78 10.36 1.28
CA VAL A 170 0.27 10.00 2.25
C VAL A 170 0.10 10.74 3.59
N LEU A 171 -0.22 12.03 3.56
CA LEU A 171 -0.46 12.79 4.79
C LEU A 171 -1.69 12.29 5.55
N ARG A 172 -2.76 11.92 4.83
CA ARG A 172 -3.94 11.30 5.44
C ARG A 172 -3.60 9.94 6.08
N GLU A 173 -2.83 9.10 5.39
CA GLU A 173 -2.33 7.82 5.93
C GLU A 173 -1.61 8.06 7.26
N VAL A 174 -0.72 9.06 7.32
CA VAL A 174 0.02 9.44 8.53
C VAL A 174 -0.90 9.92 9.64
N LEU A 175 -1.86 10.79 9.34
CA LEU A 175 -2.83 11.29 10.34
C LEU A 175 -3.68 10.17 10.94
N ILE A 176 -4.16 9.25 10.10
CA ILE A 176 -4.89 8.06 10.55
C ILE A 176 -4.00 7.24 11.48
N MET A 177 -2.79 6.88 11.04
CA MET A 177 -1.91 6.02 11.84
C MET A 177 -1.39 6.70 13.12
N LYS A 178 -1.29 8.03 13.15
CA LYS A 178 -0.99 8.81 14.36
C LYS A 178 -2.06 8.65 15.44
N MET A 179 -3.29 8.32 15.08
CA MET A 179 -4.39 8.15 16.03
C MET A 179 -4.57 6.73 16.59
N LEU A 180 -3.97 5.72 15.96
CA LEU A 180 -4.30 4.31 16.20
C LEU A 180 -3.18 3.58 16.94
N GLU A 181 -3.55 2.78 17.94
CA GLU A 181 -2.69 1.75 18.51
C GLU A 181 -3.54 0.53 18.91
N HIS A 182 -3.29 -0.62 18.28
CA HIS A 182 -4.04 -1.85 18.54
C HIS A 182 -3.17 -3.07 18.20
N PRO A 183 -3.26 -4.20 18.95
CA PRO A 183 -2.44 -5.39 18.71
C PRO A 183 -2.57 -5.98 17.29
N ASN A 184 -3.72 -5.80 16.64
CA ASN A 184 -4.00 -6.27 15.27
C ASN A 184 -3.93 -5.16 14.20
N ILE A 185 -3.23 -4.06 14.47
CA ILE A 185 -2.93 -3.00 13.50
C ILE A 185 -1.42 -2.77 13.47
N VAL A 186 -0.86 -2.51 12.29
CA VAL A 186 0.54 -2.10 12.14
C VAL A 186 0.71 -0.69 12.70
N ASN A 187 1.61 -0.54 13.66
CA ASN A 187 1.87 0.70 14.37
C ASN A 187 2.85 1.61 13.60
N LEU A 188 2.53 2.90 13.58
CA LEU A 188 3.45 3.96 13.16
C LEU A 188 4.29 4.39 14.37
N ILE A 189 5.60 4.25 14.23
CA ILE A 189 6.58 4.49 15.30
C ILE A 189 7.12 5.91 15.21
N GLU A 190 7.50 6.34 14.01
CA GLU A 190 8.11 7.64 13.78
C GLU A 190 7.76 8.20 12.39
N VAL A 191 7.60 9.52 12.30
CA VAL A 191 7.53 10.27 11.05
C VAL A 191 8.76 11.16 10.96
N ILE A 192 9.52 11.01 9.86
CA ILE A 192 10.69 11.84 9.59
C ILE A 192 10.35 12.73 8.40
N ASP A 193 10.14 14.01 8.69
CA ASP A 193 9.82 15.05 7.70
C ASP A 193 10.73 16.26 7.92
N ASP A 194 11.88 16.24 7.25
CA ASP A 194 12.80 17.36 7.25
C ASP A 194 12.34 18.41 6.23
N PRO A 195 12.00 19.65 6.65
CA PRO A 195 11.57 20.71 5.73
C PRO A 195 12.60 21.07 4.65
N GLU A 196 13.89 20.83 4.92
CA GLU A 196 15.00 21.11 4.00
C GLU A 196 15.28 19.94 3.03
N SER A 197 14.67 18.77 3.26
CA SER A 197 14.80 17.59 2.40
C SER A 197 13.60 17.40 1.48
N ASP A 198 13.80 16.79 0.31
CA ASP A 198 12.70 16.30 -0.51
C ASP A 198 12.15 14.95 -0.03
N ASP A 199 12.90 14.25 0.84
CA ASP A 199 12.53 12.92 1.28
C ASP A 199 11.61 12.97 2.51
N PHE A 200 10.65 12.05 2.55
CA PHE A 200 9.71 11.86 3.64
C PHE A 200 9.68 10.39 4.03
N TYR A 201 9.66 10.09 5.33
CA TYR A 201 9.72 8.71 5.82
C TYR A 201 8.66 8.42 6.88
N MET A 202 8.08 7.23 6.77
CA MET A 202 7.26 6.61 7.81
C MET A 202 8.01 5.39 8.34
N VAL A 203 8.34 5.39 9.62
CA VAL A 203 8.93 4.25 10.33
C VAL A 203 7.80 3.45 10.96
N LEU A 204 7.58 2.24 10.47
CA LEU A 204 6.53 1.34 10.91
C LEU A 204 7.14 0.18 11.71
N GLU A 205 6.36 -0.42 12.61
CA GLU A 205 6.75 -1.71 13.17
C GLU A 205 6.95 -2.73 12.04
N TYR A 206 8.01 -3.54 12.14
CA TYR A 206 8.23 -4.61 11.19
C TYR A 206 7.44 -5.86 11.59
N VAL A 207 6.72 -6.44 10.64
CA VAL A 207 6.03 -7.73 10.79
C VAL A 207 6.63 -8.69 9.75
N GLU A 208 7.11 -9.84 10.22
CA GLU A 208 8.02 -10.69 9.42
C GLU A 208 7.28 -11.48 8.34
N GLY A 209 6.06 -11.92 8.66
CA GLY A 209 5.27 -12.78 7.81
C GLY A 209 4.23 -12.02 7.00
N LYS A 210 3.89 -12.61 5.86
CA LYS A 210 2.66 -12.35 5.13
C LYS A 210 1.92 -13.66 4.94
N TRP A 211 0.63 -13.58 4.70
CA TRP A 211 -0.01 -14.71 4.06
C TRP A 211 0.49 -14.79 2.62
N VAL A 212 1.30 -15.81 2.31
CA VAL A 212 1.80 -16.06 0.96
C VAL A 212 1.10 -17.31 0.41
N CYS A 213 0.38 -17.14 -0.70
CA CYS A 213 -0.01 -18.26 -1.55
C CYS A 213 1.24 -18.81 -2.26
N GLU A 214 2.00 -19.70 -1.63
CA GLU A 214 3.09 -20.40 -2.32
C GLU A 214 2.51 -21.52 -3.20
N GLY A 215 2.48 -21.30 -4.51
CA GLY A 215 2.26 -22.36 -5.51
C GLY A 215 1.19 -22.03 -6.54
N SER A 216 1.54 -22.23 -7.81
CA SER A 216 0.59 -22.36 -8.91
C SER A 216 -0.19 -23.67 -8.75
N GLY A 217 -1.25 -23.66 -7.94
CA GLY A 217 -2.15 -24.79 -7.71
C GLY A 217 -3.12 -24.58 -6.53
N ARG A 218 -4.02 -25.56 -6.29
CA ARG A 218 -5.04 -25.58 -5.20
C ARG A 218 -4.47 -25.70 -3.77
N GLN A 219 -3.31 -25.10 -3.48
CA GLN A 219 -2.60 -25.22 -2.20
C GLN A 219 -2.47 -23.90 -1.42
N CYS A 220 -3.31 -22.89 -1.68
CA CYS A 220 -3.32 -21.65 -0.87
C CYS A 220 -4.26 -21.68 0.37
N ALA A 221 -5.04 -22.74 0.56
CA ALA A 221 -5.91 -22.86 1.72
C ALA A 221 -5.12 -23.10 3.02
N ILE A 222 -5.33 -22.26 4.04
CA ILE A 222 -4.62 -22.34 5.34
C ILE A 222 -5.38 -23.18 6.39
N GLY A 223 -6.52 -23.76 6.01
CA GLY A 223 -7.37 -24.60 6.86
C GLY A 223 -8.22 -23.80 7.85
N GLU A 224 -9.36 -24.36 8.26
CA GLU A 224 -10.35 -23.67 9.11
C GLU A 224 -9.80 -23.22 10.46
N GLU A 225 -8.90 -24.00 11.07
CA GLU A 225 -8.38 -23.65 12.39
C GLU A 225 -7.53 -22.38 12.34
N THR A 226 -6.60 -22.30 11.39
CA THR A 226 -5.74 -21.13 11.17
C THR A 226 -6.59 -19.95 10.71
N ALA A 227 -7.47 -20.15 9.73
CA ALA A 227 -8.38 -19.12 9.24
C ALA A 227 -9.23 -18.56 10.39
N ARG A 228 -9.78 -19.39 11.29
CA ARG A 228 -10.54 -18.92 12.45
C ARG A 228 -9.71 -18.03 13.38
N LYS A 229 -8.43 -18.37 13.61
CA LYS A 229 -7.52 -17.54 14.42
C LYS A 229 -7.27 -16.19 13.74
N TYR A 230 -6.94 -16.21 12.46
CA TYR A 230 -6.69 -14.99 11.68
C TYR A 230 -7.92 -14.11 11.57
N MET A 231 -9.11 -14.69 11.35
CA MET A 231 -10.36 -13.95 11.29
C MET A 231 -10.68 -13.23 12.59
N ARG A 232 -10.41 -13.85 13.74
CA ARG A 232 -10.58 -13.19 15.03
C ARG A 232 -9.71 -11.95 15.15
N ASP A 233 -8.45 -12.04 14.74
CA ASP A 233 -7.49 -10.93 14.76
C ASP A 233 -7.89 -9.82 13.78
N ILE A 234 -8.27 -10.18 12.55
CA ILE A 234 -8.75 -9.25 11.52
C ILE A 234 -10.00 -8.52 12.00
N VAL A 235 -11.00 -9.25 12.49
CA VAL A 235 -12.25 -8.66 13.00
C VAL A 235 -11.97 -7.77 14.22
N SER A 236 -11.05 -8.16 15.11
CA SER A 236 -10.65 -7.32 16.25
C SER A 236 -10.06 -5.98 15.78
N GLY A 237 -9.09 -6.02 14.85
CA GLY A 237 -8.49 -4.81 14.28
C GLY A 237 -9.50 -3.95 13.52
N LEU A 238 -10.37 -4.57 12.72
CA LEU A 238 -11.37 -3.83 11.93
C LEU A 238 -12.46 -3.23 12.80
N THR A 239 -12.92 -3.94 13.83
CA THR A 239 -13.87 -3.42 14.82
C THR A 239 -13.30 -2.19 15.51
N TYR A 240 -12.01 -2.23 15.85
CA TYR A 240 -11.30 -1.07 16.40
C TYR A 240 -11.31 0.10 15.40
N LEU A 241 -10.95 -0.11 14.13
CA LEU A 241 -11.00 0.95 13.11
C LEU A 241 -12.40 1.57 12.96
N HIS A 242 -13.42 0.71 12.86
CA HIS A 242 -14.81 1.13 12.67
C HIS A 242 -15.37 1.89 13.88
N ALA A 243 -14.96 1.53 15.10
CA ALA A 243 -15.30 2.27 16.32
C ALA A 243 -14.69 3.69 16.33
N HIS A 244 -13.56 3.88 15.65
CA HIS A 244 -12.93 5.19 15.45
C HIS A 244 -13.40 5.88 14.15
N ASN A 245 -14.47 5.37 13.51
CA ASN A 245 -14.99 5.85 12.24
C ASN A 245 -13.91 5.97 11.15
N ILE A 246 -13.03 4.97 11.09
CA ILE A 246 -12.07 4.82 10.01
C ILE A 246 -12.50 3.61 9.19
N VAL A 247 -12.67 3.81 7.89
CA VAL A 247 -12.86 2.73 6.92
C VAL A 247 -11.49 2.41 6.34
N HIS A 248 -11.13 1.13 6.35
CA HIS A 248 -9.83 0.70 5.82
C HIS A 248 -9.80 0.82 4.30
N GLY A 249 -10.82 0.27 3.62
CA GLY A 249 -11.05 0.42 2.18
C GLY A 249 -10.29 -0.55 1.27
N ASP A 250 -9.29 -1.26 1.80
CA ASP A 250 -8.53 -2.28 1.03
C ASP A 250 -8.13 -3.49 1.90
N ILE A 251 -9.10 -4.07 2.63
CA ILE A 251 -8.86 -5.32 3.37
C ILE A 251 -8.65 -6.46 2.38
N LYS A 252 -7.46 -7.04 2.39
CA LYS A 252 -7.07 -8.15 1.51
C LYS A 252 -5.81 -8.86 2.04
N PRO A 253 -5.49 -10.07 1.56
CA PRO A 253 -4.33 -10.87 1.99
C PRO A 253 -3.01 -10.09 2.06
N ASP A 254 -2.71 -9.29 1.03
CA ASP A 254 -1.47 -8.52 0.91
C ASP A 254 -1.26 -7.49 2.03
N ASN A 255 -2.36 -7.01 2.60
CA ASN A 255 -2.42 -5.98 3.65
C ASN A 255 -2.59 -6.61 5.05
N LEU A 256 -2.60 -7.93 5.14
CA LEU A 256 -2.68 -8.69 6.39
C LEU A 256 -1.32 -9.35 6.68
N LEU A 257 -0.56 -8.69 7.55
CA LEU A 257 0.75 -9.18 7.97
C LEU A 257 0.61 -10.13 9.14
N ILE A 258 1.51 -11.09 9.26
CA ILE A 258 1.47 -12.15 10.27
C ILE A 258 2.77 -12.09 11.07
N THR A 259 2.67 -11.86 12.37
CA THR A 259 3.83 -11.89 13.26
C THR A 259 4.37 -13.31 13.38
N ARG A 260 5.63 -13.46 13.82
CA ARG A 260 6.21 -14.77 14.13
C ARG A 260 5.37 -15.64 15.08
N ASN A 261 4.55 -15.02 15.94
CA ASN A 261 3.69 -15.72 16.90
C ASN A 261 2.30 -16.08 16.33
N GLY A 262 2.05 -15.78 15.05
CA GLY A 262 0.79 -16.08 14.38
C GLY A 262 -0.32 -15.07 14.63
N THR A 263 0.02 -13.85 15.07
CA THR A 263 -0.95 -12.75 15.23
C THR A 263 -1.07 -11.98 13.92
N VAL A 264 -2.30 -11.71 13.46
CA VAL A 264 -2.54 -10.90 12.27
C VAL A 264 -2.56 -9.41 12.62
N LYS A 265 -1.90 -8.60 11.81
CA LYS A 265 -1.89 -7.14 11.85
C LYS A 265 -2.34 -6.56 10.50
N ILE A 266 -3.33 -5.68 10.55
CA ILE A 266 -3.81 -4.92 9.40
C ILE A 266 -2.81 -3.79 9.11
N GLY A 267 -2.31 -3.70 7.89
CA GLY A 267 -1.42 -2.65 7.41
C GLY A 267 -1.90 -2.00 6.11
N ASP A 268 -1.13 -1.03 5.63
CA ASP A 268 -1.41 -0.21 4.44
C ASP A 268 -2.73 0.58 4.51
N PHE A 269 -2.64 1.79 5.07
CA PHE A 269 -3.77 2.71 5.21
C PHE A 269 -3.86 3.73 4.06
N SER A 270 -3.19 3.47 2.93
CA SER A 270 -3.01 4.46 1.86
C SER A 270 -4.30 4.92 1.18
N VAL A 271 -5.36 4.11 1.23
CA VAL A 271 -6.70 4.45 0.72
C VAL A 271 -7.76 4.63 1.82
N SER A 272 -7.35 4.53 3.09
CA SER A 272 -8.25 4.63 4.22
C SER A 272 -8.83 6.04 4.38
N GLN A 273 -10.03 6.12 4.93
CA GLN A 273 -10.76 7.38 5.10
C GLN A 273 -11.36 7.47 6.50
N ALA A 274 -11.42 8.70 7.01
CA ALA A 274 -11.96 9.01 8.32
C ALA A 274 -13.28 9.77 8.17
N PHE A 275 -14.22 9.46 9.05
CA PHE A 275 -15.60 9.93 8.96
C PHE A 275 -16.09 10.52 10.27
N GLU A 276 -17.07 11.40 10.19
CA GLU A 276 -17.85 11.82 11.34
C GLU A 276 -18.77 10.69 11.81
N ASN A 277 -19.24 10.80 13.05
CA ASN A 277 -20.13 9.80 13.63
C ASN A 277 -21.39 9.63 12.78
N GLY A 278 -21.68 8.39 12.39
CA GLY A 278 -22.94 8.02 11.74
C GLY A 278 -23.05 8.30 10.23
N ASN A 279 -21.98 8.77 9.57
CA ASN A 279 -21.96 8.90 8.11
C ASN A 279 -20.65 8.38 7.52
N ASP A 280 -20.67 7.16 6.99
CA ASP A 280 -19.55 6.50 6.32
C ASP A 280 -19.78 6.34 4.80
N GLU A 281 -20.60 7.22 4.20
CA GLU A 281 -20.89 7.18 2.77
C GLU A 281 -19.66 7.56 1.93
N LEU A 282 -19.34 6.69 0.98
CA LEU A 282 -18.23 6.83 0.05
C LEU A 282 -18.73 6.90 -1.39
N ARG A 283 -17.98 7.61 -2.23
CA ARG A 283 -18.18 7.63 -3.69
C ARG A 283 -16.94 7.06 -4.36
N ARG A 284 -17.12 6.03 -5.20
CA ARG A 284 -16.06 5.21 -5.85
C ARG A 284 -15.27 4.34 -4.87
N SER A 285 -14.86 3.15 -5.33
CA SER A 285 -13.99 2.23 -4.59
C SER A 285 -12.58 2.27 -5.19
N PRO A 286 -11.57 2.77 -4.45
CA PRO A 286 -10.17 2.68 -4.87
C PRO A 286 -9.55 1.30 -4.59
N GLY A 287 -10.30 0.40 -3.94
CA GLY A 287 -9.82 -0.90 -3.48
C GLY A 287 -9.61 -1.91 -4.61
N THR A 288 -9.10 -3.08 -4.23
CA THR A 288 -8.82 -4.16 -5.18
C THR A 288 -10.13 -4.79 -5.70
N PRO A 289 -10.35 -4.89 -7.03
CA PRO A 289 -11.65 -5.27 -7.62
C PRO A 289 -12.27 -6.55 -7.08
N VAL A 290 -11.47 -7.62 -6.92
CA VAL A 290 -11.96 -8.93 -6.42
C VAL A 290 -12.48 -8.89 -4.97
N PHE A 291 -12.16 -7.85 -4.21
CA PHE A 291 -12.63 -7.63 -2.83
C PHE A 291 -13.71 -6.55 -2.74
N THR A 292 -14.11 -5.97 -3.87
CA THR A 292 -15.08 -4.87 -3.91
C THR A 292 -16.49 -5.40 -3.68
N ALA A 293 -17.26 -4.71 -2.84
CA ALA A 293 -18.64 -5.06 -2.54
C ALA A 293 -19.58 -4.70 -3.71
N PRO A 294 -20.70 -5.43 -3.92
CA PRO A 294 -21.58 -5.22 -5.06
C PRO A 294 -22.17 -3.80 -5.12
N GLU A 295 -22.51 -3.22 -3.98
CA GLU A 295 -23.03 -1.87 -3.85
C GLU A 295 -22.03 -0.81 -4.33
N CYS A 296 -20.72 -1.08 -4.23
CA CYS A 296 -19.67 -0.19 -4.74
C CYS A 296 -19.64 -0.14 -6.27
N CYS A 297 -20.18 -1.17 -6.93
CA CYS A 297 -20.27 -1.28 -8.39
C CYS A 297 -21.60 -0.71 -8.95
N LEU A 298 -22.66 -0.76 -8.14
CA LEU A 298 -24.03 -0.39 -8.54
C LEU A 298 -24.43 1.05 -8.17
N GLY A 299 -23.87 1.58 -7.09
CA GLY A 299 -24.34 2.81 -6.46
C GLY A 299 -23.53 4.06 -6.81
N LEU A 300 -24.17 5.23 -6.65
CA LEU A 300 -23.46 6.52 -6.59
C LEU A 300 -22.71 6.68 -5.26
N THR A 301 -23.27 6.13 -4.17
CA THR A 301 -22.71 6.08 -2.82
C THR A 301 -22.86 4.69 -2.21
N TYR A 302 -21.98 4.34 -1.27
CA TYR A 302 -22.03 3.09 -0.49
C TYR A 302 -21.51 3.30 0.94
N HIS A 303 -21.86 2.42 1.87
CA HIS A 303 -21.37 2.46 3.26
C HIS A 303 -20.00 1.77 3.38
N GLY A 304 -18.97 2.54 3.70
CA GLY A 304 -17.60 2.04 3.74
C GLY A 304 -17.36 0.93 4.76
N LYS A 305 -17.98 0.97 5.94
CA LYS A 305 -17.83 -0.07 6.96
C LYS A 305 -18.44 -1.40 6.50
N LEU A 306 -19.55 -1.36 5.75
CA LEU A 306 -20.15 -2.55 5.17
C LEU A 306 -19.27 -3.11 4.04
N SER A 307 -18.68 -2.25 3.21
CA SER A 307 -17.71 -2.67 2.19
C SER A 307 -16.47 -3.34 2.79
N ASP A 308 -15.93 -2.85 3.91
CA ASP A 308 -14.84 -3.55 4.62
C ASP A 308 -15.28 -4.94 5.11
N THR A 309 -16.53 -5.06 5.58
CA THR A 309 -17.10 -6.34 6.06
C THR A 309 -17.22 -7.35 4.92
N TRP A 310 -17.62 -6.90 3.73
CA TRP A 310 -17.62 -7.73 2.53
C TRP A 310 -16.21 -8.22 2.18
N ALA A 311 -15.23 -7.32 2.17
CA ALA A 311 -13.84 -7.65 1.88
C ALA A 311 -13.26 -8.68 2.87
N VAL A 312 -13.65 -8.61 4.14
CA VAL A 312 -13.35 -9.64 5.15
C VAL A 312 -13.95 -11.01 4.77
N GLY A 313 -15.19 -11.05 4.28
CA GLY A 313 -15.83 -12.28 3.80
C GLY A 313 -15.10 -12.90 2.60
N VAL A 314 -14.73 -12.08 1.62
CA VAL A 314 -13.92 -12.52 0.46
C VAL A 314 -12.56 -13.04 0.91
N THR A 315 -11.93 -12.36 1.87
CA THR A 315 -10.65 -12.79 2.45
C THR A 315 -10.77 -14.15 3.14
N LEU A 316 -11.82 -14.37 3.94
CA LEU A 316 -12.11 -15.67 4.55
C LEU A 316 -12.29 -16.77 3.51
N TYR A 317 -13.06 -16.50 2.46
CA TYR A 317 -13.26 -17.46 1.36
C TYR A 317 -11.91 -17.87 0.76
N CYS A 318 -11.06 -16.89 0.47
CA CYS A 318 -9.72 -17.14 -0.07
C CYS A 318 -8.84 -17.95 0.90
N MET A 319 -8.92 -17.68 2.22
CA MET A 319 -8.18 -18.44 3.23
C MET A 319 -8.60 -19.91 3.30
N ILE A 320 -9.88 -20.23 3.08
CA ILE A 320 -10.42 -21.59 3.20
C ILE A 320 -10.28 -22.37 1.90
N LEU A 321 -10.52 -21.71 0.76
CA LEU A 321 -10.64 -22.39 -0.54
C LEU A 321 -9.43 -22.15 -1.45
N GLY A 322 -8.58 -21.17 -1.12
CA GLY A 322 -7.38 -20.85 -1.89
C GLY A 322 -7.67 -20.20 -3.26
N GLU A 323 -8.89 -19.74 -3.49
CA GLU A 323 -9.32 -19.05 -4.70
C GLU A 323 -10.24 -17.86 -4.37
N TYR A 324 -10.45 -16.98 -5.36
CA TYR A 324 -11.34 -15.82 -5.20
C TYR A 324 -12.77 -16.19 -5.62
N PRO A 325 -13.80 -15.85 -4.83
CA PRO A 325 -15.18 -16.25 -5.09
C PRO A 325 -15.76 -15.65 -6.38
N PHE A 326 -15.32 -14.45 -6.76
CA PHE A 326 -15.92 -13.65 -7.84
C PHE A 326 -14.94 -13.30 -8.96
N LEU A 327 -13.76 -13.91 -9.02
CA LEU A 327 -12.79 -13.59 -10.06
C LEU A 327 -13.33 -13.96 -11.45
N GLY A 328 -13.39 -12.97 -12.34
CA GLY A 328 -13.76 -13.11 -13.74
C GLY A 328 -12.57 -13.04 -14.68
N ASP A 329 -12.80 -13.33 -15.96
CA ASP A 329 -11.77 -13.25 -17.01
C ASP A 329 -11.39 -11.79 -17.33
N THR A 330 -12.29 -10.85 -17.00
CA THR A 330 -12.09 -9.42 -17.16
C THR A 330 -12.48 -8.68 -15.87
N LEU A 331 -12.06 -7.42 -15.78
CA LEU A 331 -12.47 -6.54 -14.68
C LEU A 331 -14.00 -6.40 -14.61
N GLN A 332 -14.66 -6.23 -15.76
CA GLN A 332 -16.12 -6.13 -15.83
C GLN A 332 -16.79 -7.44 -15.38
N ASP A 333 -16.30 -8.59 -15.86
CA ASP A 333 -16.82 -9.91 -15.46
C ASP A 333 -16.67 -10.14 -13.94
N THR A 334 -15.56 -9.67 -13.35
CA THR A 334 -15.36 -9.72 -11.90
C THR A 334 -16.43 -8.92 -11.14
N TYR A 335 -16.75 -7.71 -11.61
CA TYR A 335 -17.82 -6.90 -11.01
C TYR A 335 -19.20 -7.53 -11.21
N ASP A 336 -19.51 -7.98 -12.42
CA ASP A 336 -20.81 -8.58 -12.74
C ASP A 336 -21.08 -9.82 -11.88
N ARG A 337 -20.07 -10.67 -11.63
CA ARG A 337 -20.19 -11.85 -10.76
C ARG A 337 -20.49 -11.52 -9.32
N SER A 338 -19.97 -10.40 -8.80
CA SER A 338 -20.26 -9.97 -7.43
C SER A 338 -21.70 -9.46 -7.28
N ILE A 339 -22.27 -8.87 -8.34
CA ILE A 339 -23.60 -8.24 -8.36
C ILE A 339 -24.76 -9.25 -8.40
N ILE A 340 -24.52 -10.47 -8.89
CA ILE A 340 -25.60 -11.45 -9.17
C ILE A 340 -26.06 -12.23 -7.91
N LEU A 341 -25.41 -12.04 -6.76
CA LEU A 341 -25.83 -12.58 -5.45
C LEU A 341 -26.86 -11.69 -4.77
#